data_AF-A0A1L5IUZ5-F1
#
_entry.id   AF-A0A1L5IUZ5-F1
#
_cell.length_a   1.000
_cell.length_b   1.000
_cell.length_c   1.000
_cell.angle_alpha   90.00
_cell.angle_beta   90.00
_cell.angle_gamma   90.00
#
_symmetry.space_group_name_H-M   'P 1'
#
loop_
_entity.id
_entity.type
_entity.pdbx_description
1 polymer ?
#
loop_
_entity_poly.entity_id
_entity_poly.type
_entity_poly.pdbx_seq_one_letter_code
_entity_poly.pdbx_strand_id
1 'polypeptide(L)'
;TATNCAELAVRHIRETNKILPFVKQIDTVAAEWPAGTNYLYLTYNGLNHDLKFDTDSVLVIGSGVYRIGSSVEFDWCAVGCLRELKSLGRKTIMINYNPETVSTDYDMSDRLYFEE
;
A
#
# COMPACT_ATOMS: atom_id res chain seq x y z
N THR A 1 -4.44 26.41 5.16
CA THR A 1 -3.44 25.35 5.46
C THR A 1 -2.23 25.98 6.14
N ALA A 2 -1.57 25.26 7.06
CA ALA A 2 -0.58 25.81 7.99
C ALA A 2 0.58 26.60 7.35
N THR A 3 0.95 26.32 6.10
CA THR A 3 2.07 26.96 5.38
C THR A 3 1.64 27.98 4.32
N ASN A 4 0.34 28.12 4.05
CA ASN A 4 -0.22 28.95 2.99
C ASN A 4 0.38 28.71 1.57
N CYS A 5 0.97 27.54 1.34
CA CYS A 5 1.51 27.10 0.06
C CYS A 5 0.65 25.98 -0.54
N ALA A 6 0.85 25.71 -1.84
CA ALA A 6 0.28 24.53 -2.50
C ALA A 6 0.90 23.23 -1.98
N GLU A 7 0.14 22.14 -1.98
CA GLU A 7 0.60 20.81 -1.54
C GLU A 7 1.86 20.35 -2.29
N LEU A 8 1.89 20.56 -3.62
CA LEU A 8 3.04 20.25 -4.46
C LEU A 8 4.32 20.98 -4.03
N ALA A 9 4.20 22.25 -3.61
CA ALA A 9 5.35 23.02 -3.12
C ALA A 9 5.88 22.43 -1.80
N VAL A 10 4.98 22.04 -0.88
CA VAL A 10 5.38 21.39 0.37
C VAL A 10 6.03 20.02 0.10
N ARG A 11 5.48 19.23 -0.83
CA ARG A 11 6.08 17.96 -1.26
C ARG A 11 7.49 18.15 -1.80
N HIS A 12 7.70 19.13 -2.68
CA HIS A 12 9.01 19.41 -3.24
C HIS A 12 10.04 19.78 -2.16
N ILE A 13 9.65 20.62 -1.20
CA ILE A 13 10.51 20.97 -0.05
C ILE A 13 10.89 19.73 0.77
N ARG A 14 9.94 18.82 1.04
CA ARG A 14 10.24 17.58 1.78
C ARG A 14 11.20 16.69 1.00
N GLU A 15 11.00 16.54 -0.31
CA GLU A 15 11.88 15.77 -1.19
C GLU A 15 13.30 16.36 -1.23
N THR A 16 13.45 17.69 -1.35
CA THR A 16 14.75 18.38 -1.30
C THR A 16 15.48 18.15 0.02
N ASN A 17 14.75 18.14 1.14
CA ASN A 17 15.30 17.89 2.47
C ASN A 17 15.44 16.39 2.80
N LYS A 18 15.14 15.49 1.85
CA LYS A 18 15.17 14.02 2.04
C LYS A 18 14.28 13.53 3.18
N ILE A 19 13.19 14.26 3.46
CA ILE A 19 12.16 13.88 4.44
C ILE A 19 11.14 13.01 3.72
N LEU A 20 11.47 11.73 3.58
CA LEU A 20 10.68 10.72 2.89
C LEU A 20 10.30 9.58 3.85
N PRO A 21 9.13 8.96 3.67
CA PRO A 21 8.74 7.80 4.45
C PRO A 21 9.51 6.55 4.02
N PHE A 22 9.63 5.60 4.95
CA PHE A 22 10.18 4.27 4.74
C PHE A 22 9.06 3.23 4.74
N VAL A 23 9.30 2.11 4.05
CA VAL A 23 8.34 1.01 3.97
C VAL A 23 8.73 -0.06 4.97
N LYS A 24 7.78 -0.48 5.80
CA LYS A 24 7.97 -1.46 6.86
C LYS A 24 7.03 -2.64 6.71
N GLN A 25 7.49 -3.82 7.15
CA GLN A 25 6.69 -5.05 7.15
C GLN A 25 5.93 -5.21 8.47
N ILE A 26 4.73 -5.78 8.38
CA ILE A 26 3.94 -6.25 9.52
C ILE A 26 4.16 -7.76 9.61
N ASP A 27 4.94 -8.19 10.60
CA ASP A 27 5.45 -9.56 10.71
C ASP A 27 4.89 -10.34 11.90
N THR A 28 4.02 -9.73 12.71
CA THR A 28 3.44 -10.23 13.97
C THR A 28 4.41 -10.44 15.15
N VAL A 29 5.72 -10.47 14.90
CA VAL A 29 6.77 -10.82 15.88
C VAL A 29 7.80 -9.71 16.09
N ALA A 30 7.55 -8.50 15.60
CA ALA A 30 8.39 -7.32 15.78
C ALA A 30 9.85 -7.56 15.37
N ALA A 31 10.04 -8.17 14.20
CA ALA A 31 11.30 -8.54 13.58
C ALA A 31 12.12 -9.59 14.34
N GLU A 32 11.53 -10.35 15.26
CA GLU A 32 12.19 -11.53 15.85
C GLU A 32 12.55 -12.57 14.78
N TRP A 33 11.64 -12.77 13.81
CA TRP A 33 11.81 -13.67 12.68
C TRP A 33 11.56 -12.93 11.36
N PRO A 34 12.27 -13.30 10.27
CA PRO A 34 12.04 -12.69 8.98
C PRO A 34 10.61 -12.96 8.50
N ALA A 35 9.92 -11.91 8.06
CA ALA A 35 8.56 -12.01 7.54
C ALA A 35 8.53 -12.81 6.22
N GLY A 36 7.63 -13.78 6.12
CA GLY A 36 7.34 -14.49 4.88
C GLY A 36 6.35 -13.75 3.97
N THR A 37 5.68 -12.72 4.49
CA THR A 37 4.60 -11.99 3.83
C THR A 37 5.00 -10.54 3.54
N ASN A 38 4.41 -9.95 2.50
CA ASN A 38 4.61 -8.54 2.14
C ASN A 38 3.38 -7.71 2.53
N TYR A 39 3.04 -7.76 3.82
CA TYR A 39 2.05 -6.84 4.41
C TYR A 39 2.77 -5.59 4.92
N LEU A 40 2.48 -4.44 4.34
CA LEU A 40 3.33 -3.25 4.40
C LEU A 40 2.59 -2.00 4.86
N TYR A 41 3.33 -1.10 5.51
CA TYR A 41 2.89 0.27 5.82
C TYR A 41 4.05 1.26 5.65
N LEU A 42 3.74 2.55 5.63
CA LEU A 42 4.67 3.66 5.51
C LEU A 42 4.87 4.35 6.85
N THR A 43 6.12 4.73 7.15
CA THR A 43 6.44 5.50 8.35
C THR A 43 7.60 6.45 8.10
N TYR A 44 7.53 7.67 8.63
CA TYR A 44 8.68 8.57 8.69
C TYR A 44 9.69 8.17 9.76
N ASN A 45 9.27 7.36 10.75
CA ASN A 45 10.13 6.87 11.82
C ASN A 45 10.85 5.59 11.36
N GLY A 46 11.71 5.72 10.37
CA GLY A 46 12.51 4.63 9.84
C GLY A 46 13.89 5.13 9.40
N LEU A 47 14.81 4.19 9.23
CA LEU A 47 16.13 4.46 8.67
C LEU A 47 16.33 3.79 7.31
N ASN A 48 15.64 2.68 7.06
CA ASN A 48 15.75 1.87 5.84
C ASN A 48 14.40 1.20 5.53
N HIS A 49 14.22 0.80 4.27
CA HIS A 49 13.08 -0.02 3.82
C HIS A 49 13.32 -1.50 4.13
N ASP A 50 12.26 -2.24 4.48
CA ASP A 50 12.36 -3.67 4.82
C ASP A 50 12.34 -4.57 3.58
N LEU A 51 12.00 -4.02 2.40
CA LEU A 51 11.94 -4.76 1.13
C LEU A 51 12.72 -4.06 0.01
N LYS A 52 13.02 -4.83 -1.03
CA LYS A 52 13.57 -4.33 -2.29
C LYS A 52 12.45 -3.98 -3.25
N PHE A 53 12.56 -2.83 -3.91
CA PHE A 53 11.60 -2.41 -4.93
C PHE A 53 11.91 -3.10 -6.27
N ASP A 54 10.89 -3.67 -6.87
CA ASP A 54 10.96 -4.25 -8.22
C ASP A 54 10.32 -3.27 -9.21
N THR A 55 10.79 -3.25 -10.45
CA THR A 55 10.41 -2.24 -11.46
C THR A 55 9.16 -2.63 -12.27
N ASP A 56 8.76 -3.90 -12.28
CA ASP A 56 7.64 -4.39 -13.10
C ASP A 56 6.46 -4.89 -12.25
N SER A 57 5.69 -3.96 -11.68
CA SER A 57 4.47 -4.29 -10.92
C SER A 57 3.30 -3.41 -11.33
N VAL A 58 2.09 -3.97 -11.27
CA VAL A 58 0.83 -3.28 -11.54
C VAL A 58 0.20 -2.84 -10.22
N LEU A 59 -0.10 -1.55 -10.09
CA LEU A 59 -0.77 -0.99 -8.92
C LEU A 59 -2.30 -1.08 -9.09
N VAL A 60 -2.97 -1.64 -8.09
CA VAL A 60 -4.42 -1.64 -7.93
C VAL A 60 -4.77 -0.81 -6.69
N ILE A 61 -5.62 0.20 -6.88
CA ILE A 61 -6.04 1.12 -5.82
C ILE A 61 -7.44 0.71 -5.35
N GLY A 62 -7.59 0.47 -4.06
CA GLY A 62 -8.85 0.11 -3.43
C GLY A 62 -9.82 1.28 -3.30
N SER A 63 -11.07 0.98 -2.97
CA SER A 63 -12.14 1.97 -2.81
C SER A 63 -12.10 2.74 -1.49
N GLY A 64 -11.23 2.35 -0.56
CA GLY A 64 -11.24 2.88 0.81
C GLY A 64 -12.44 2.40 1.61
N VAL A 65 -12.80 3.16 2.64
CA VAL A 65 -13.91 2.82 3.56
C VAL A 65 -15.27 2.85 2.87
N TYR A 66 -16.16 1.96 3.30
CA TYR A 66 -17.52 1.90 2.79
C TYR A 66 -18.31 3.17 3.12
N ARG A 67 -19.09 3.62 2.15
CA ARG A 67 -19.99 4.79 2.24
C ARG A 67 -21.26 4.50 1.46
N ILE A 68 -22.34 5.24 1.71
CA ILE A 68 -23.55 5.11 0.88
C ILE A 68 -23.18 5.43 -0.57
N GLY A 69 -23.41 4.46 -1.48
CA GLY A 69 -22.99 4.55 -2.89
C GLY A 69 -21.58 4.02 -3.19
N SER A 70 -20.86 3.51 -2.19
CA SER A 70 -19.57 2.83 -2.33
C SER A 70 -19.46 1.69 -1.33
N SER A 71 -19.84 0.47 -1.74
CA SER A 71 -19.85 -0.71 -0.88
C SER A 71 -18.99 -1.85 -1.46
N VAL A 72 -19.33 -3.09 -1.10
CA VAL A 72 -18.57 -4.32 -1.39
C VAL A 72 -18.38 -4.59 -2.88
N GLU A 73 -19.22 -4.01 -3.75
CA GLU A 73 -19.08 -4.14 -5.20
C GLU A 73 -17.71 -3.68 -5.71
N PHE A 74 -17.13 -2.65 -5.11
CA PHE A 74 -15.80 -2.16 -5.51
C PHE A 74 -14.67 -3.07 -5.02
N ASP A 75 -14.84 -3.71 -3.87
CA ASP A 75 -13.91 -4.72 -3.38
C ASP A 75 -13.92 -5.96 -4.28
N TRP A 76 -15.11 -6.39 -4.72
CA TRP A 76 -15.24 -7.49 -5.68
C TRP A 76 -14.51 -7.21 -6.99
N CYS A 77 -14.65 -6.00 -7.53
CA CYS A 77 -13.93 -5.56 -8.73
C CYS A 77 -12.41 -5.57 -8.52
N ALA A 78 -11.92 -5.11 -7.37
CA ALA A 78 -10.49 -5.11 -7.05
C ALA A 78 -9.93 -6.53 -6.94
N VAL A 79 -10.61 -7.42 -6.21
CA VAL A 79 -10.22 -8.84 -6.08
C VAL A 79 -10.23 -9.55 -7.44
N GLY A 80 -11.24 -9.29 -8.29
CA GLY A 80 -11.29 -9.80 -9.65
C GLY A 80 -10.08 -9.35 -10.48
N CYS A 81 -9.76 -8.06 -10.45
CA CYS A 81 -8.60 -7.49 -11.14
C CYS A 81 -7.27 -8.13 -10.68
N LEU A 82 -7.06 -8.27 -9.36
CA LEU A 82 -5.86 -8.89 -8.81
C LEU A 82 -5.70 -10.34 -9.26
N ARG A 83 -6.78 -11.13 -9.26
CA ARG A 83 -6.77 -12.53 -9.70
C ARG A 83 -6.41 -12.66 -11.18
N GLU A 84 -6.98 -11.81 -12.04
CA GLU A 84 -6.67 -11.80 -13.46
C GLU A 84 -5.22 -11.39 -13.72
N LEU A 85 -4.72 -10.35 -13.05
CA LEU A 85 -3.32 -9.93 -13.14
C LEU A 85 -2.36 -11.05 -12.71
N LYS A 86 -2.69 -11.76 -11.63
CA LYS A 86 -1.93 -12.92 -11.14
C LYS A 86 -1.96 -14.07 -12.15
N SER A 87 -3.11 -14.34 -12.77
CA SER A 87 -3.24 -15.35 -13.84
C SER A 87 -2.37 -15.01 -15.07
N LEU A 88 -2.25 -13.72 -15.39
CA LEU A 88 -1.36 -13.21 -16.45
C LEU A 88 0.12 -13.17 -16.05
N GLY A 89 0.48 -13.65 -14.84
CA GLY A 89 1.87 -13.64 -14.33
C GLY A 89 2.42 -12.24 -14.04
N ARG A 90 1.54 -11.24 -13.84
CA ARG A 90 1.93 -9.87 -13.47
C ARG A 90 2.08 -9.78 -11.96
N LYS A 91 3.14 -9.12 -11.49
CA LYS A 91 3.27 -8.75 -10.08
C LYS A 91 2.29 -7.64 -9.75
N THR A 92 1.64 -7.75 -8.61
CA THR A 92 0.56 -6.87 -8.18
C THR A 92 0.90 -6.16 -6.88
N ILE A 93 0.53 -4.88 -6.81
CA ILE A 93 0.59 -4.06 -5.60
C ILE A 93 -0.83 -3.62 -5.29
N MET A 94 -1.33 -3.92 -4.10
CA MET A 94 -2.63 -3.43 -3.63
C MET A 94 -2.40 -2.30 -2.62
N ILE A 95 -3.11 -1.18 -2.79
CA ILE A 95 -3.20 -0.12 -1.77
C ILE A 95 -4.64 0.02 -1.34
N ASN A 96 -4.93 -0.18 -0.05
CA ASN A 96 -6.24 0.05 0.55
C ASN A 96 -6.11 0.18 2.06
N TYR A 97 -7.00 0.95 2.70
CA TYR A 97 -7.01 1.16 4.15
C TYR A 97 -8.29 0.66 4.83
N ASN A 98 -9.18 -0.02 4.09
CA ASN A 98 -10.39 -0.59 4.68
C ASN A 98 -10.09 -1.95 5.34
N PRO A 99 -10.21 -2.11 6.67
CA PRO A 99 -9.93 -3.38 7.33
C PRO A 99 -11.00 -4.46 7.08
N GLU A 100 -12.16 -4.10 6.50
CA GLU A 100 -13.29 -5.01 6.29
C GLU A 100 -13.28 -5.69 4.91
N THR A 101 -12.27 -5.44 4.08
CA THR A 101 -12.22 -5.91 2.69
C THR A 101 -11.43 -7.20 2.49
N VAL A 102 -11.80 -7.97 1.48
CA VAL A 102 -11.03 -9.15 1.05
C VAL A 102 -9.82 -8.72 0.21
N SER A 103 -9.87 -7.57 -0.47
CA SER A 103 -8.70 -7.03 -1.18
C SER A 103 -7.52 -6.70 -0.26
N THR A 104 -7.77 -6.47 1.04
CA THR A 104 -6.73 -6.26 2.08
C THR A 104 -6.25 -7.55 2.72
N ASP A 105 -6.54 -8.71 2.14
CA ASP A 105 -5.87 -9.95 2.48
C ASP A 105 -4.49 -10.00 1.78
N TYR A 106 -3.43 -10.24 2.54
CA TYR A 106 -2.07 -10.29 2.02
C TYR A 106 -1.86 -11.44 1.02
N ASP A 107 -2.73 -12.45 0.99
CA ASP A 107 -2.66 -13.56 0.02
C ASP A 107 -3.19 -13.17 -1.38
N MET A 108 -3.90 -12.05 -1.50
CA MET A 108 -4.53 -11.60 -2.76
C MET A 108 -3.56 -10.88 -3.69
N SER A 109 -2.46 -10.32 -3.18
CA SER A 109 -1.49 -9.54 -3.96
C SER A 109 -0.06 -9.87 -3.56
N ASP A 110 0.92 -9.56 -4.41
CA ASP A 110 2.33 -9.80 -4.07
C ASP A 110 2.85 -8.84 -3.00
N ARG A 111 2.23 -7.64 -2.93
CA ARG A 111 2.50 -6.61 -1.93
C ARG A 111 1.21 -5.88 -1.58
N LEU A 112 0.87 -5.87 -0.30
CA LEU A 112 -0.25 -5.11 0.22
C LEU A 112 0.26 -3.95 1.05
N TYR A 113 -0.13 -2.73 0.69
CA TYR A 113 0.09 -1.52 1.47
C TYR A 113 -1.21 -1.11 2.14
N PHE A 114 -1.21 -1.13 3.47
CA PHE A 114 -2.34 -0.65 4.26
C PHE A 114 -2.19 0.84 4.54
N GLU A 115 -2.59 1.67 3.57
CA GLU A 115 -2.35 3.12 3.55
C GLU A 115 -3.52 3.90 2.96
N GLU A 116 -3.65 5.18 3.36
CA GLU A 116 -4.65 6.15 2.88
C GLU A 116 -4.20 6.91 1.63
#